data_AF-A0A349B2Z3-F1
#
_entry.id   AF-A0A349B2Z3-F1
#
_cell.length_a   1.000
_cell.length_b   1.000
_cell.length_c   1.000
_cell.angle_alpha   90.00
_cell.angle_beta   90.00
_cell.angle_gamma   90.00
#
_symmetry.space_group_name_H-M   'P 1'
#
loop_
_entity.id
_entity.type
_entity.pdbx_description
1 polymer ?
#
loop_
_entity_poly.entity_id
_entity_poly.type
_entity_poly.pdbx_seq_one_letter_code
_entity_poly.pdbx_strand_id
1 'polypeptide(L)'
;LVITLAGFMESIAIAKVFARKNRYEVDANRELIGLGAANVGAGLFGGYPVTGGFSRTAVNAEAGARTKLAALITAAVVTLVIVALTPLFEQLPSATLGAIVVVAVAKLFDLAEISHIRKLKTADFATLVVAFLATLAFGVELGIGIAIAASIVVVAVRMMTPHTAELGRLPGGSLYRNVDRFPQAERVPGVAIIRFDVSLSYLNVEFLKRRVQRLVDESGPELRAVVLDASGVNDIDTSAVETLAELITDLDEQGITLHLASAKGPVRDVLMRAGTYQQLGDRVHDQVHDAIAAVATGQVDPHAITPPGVPTEIGPNARPESRS
;
A
#
# COMPACT_ATOMS: atom_id res chain seq x y z
N LEU A 1 25.51 3.90 -8.48
CA LEU A 1 24.17 3.93 -7.83
C LEU A 1 23.54 2.54 -7.78
N VAL A 2 23.42 1.83 -8.92
CA VAL A 2 22.78 0.50 -8.97
C VAL A 2 23.47 -0.54 -8.09
N ILE A 3 24.80 -0.65 -8.13
CA ILE A 3 25.55 -1.59 -7.27
C ILE A 3 25.28 -1.31 -5.78
N THR A 4 25.22 -0.03 -5.38
CA THR A 4 24.92 0.37 -4.00
C THR A 4 23.48 0.00 -3.60
N LEU A 5 22.50 0.29 -4.46
CA LEU A 5 21.10 0.00 -4.19
C LEU A 5 20.84 -1.51 -4.15
N ALA A 6 21.36 -2.25 -5.14
CA ALA A 6 21.26 -3.70 -5.19
C ALA A 6 21.94 -4.36 -3.99
N GLY A 7 23.18 -3.94 -3.65
CA GLY A 7 23.90 -4.46 -2.50
C GLY A 7 23.21 -4.16 -1.16
N PHE A 8 22.60 -2.99 -1.02
CA PHE A 8 21.81 -2.65 0.16
C PHE A 8 20.51 -3.46 0.24
N MET A 9 19.77 -3.59 -0.87
CA MET A 9 18.56 -4.40 -0.94
C MET A 9 18.84 -5.87 -0.62
N GLU A 10 19.95 -6.42 -1.12
CA GLU A 10 20.41 -7.76 -0.77
C GLU A 10 20.71 -7.88 0.72
N SER A 11 21.52 -6.95 1.28
CA SER A 11 21.89 -6.97 2.70
C SER A 11 20.67 -6.88 3.62
N ILE A 12 19.75 -5.94 3.36
CA ILE A 12 18.55 -5.75 4.20
C ILE A 12 17.57 -6.92 4.06
N ALA A 13 17.45 -7.52 2.88
CA ALA A 13 16.61 -8.70 2.67
C ALA A 13 17.13 -9.88 3.49
N ILE A 14 18.43 -10.18 3.42
CA ILE A 14 19.07 -11.21 4.24
C ILE A 14 18.87 -10.89 5.72
N ALA A 15 19.20 -9.67 6.15
CA ALA A 15 19.09 -9.26 7.54
C ALA A 15 17.67 -9.46 8.09
N LYS A 16 16.63 -9.07 7.35
CA LYS A 16 15.22 -9.25 7.74
C LYS A 16 14.80 -10.72 7.85
N VAL A 17 15.28 -11.58 6.95
CA VAL A 17 15.01 -13.03 7.01
C VAL A 17 15.55 -13.63 8.32
N PHE A 18 16.80 -13.31 8.67
CA PHE A 18 17.41 -13.81 9.92
C PHE A 18 16.86 -13.11 11.17
N ALA A 19 16.48 -11.84 11.08
CA ALA A 19 15.81 -11.09 12.15
C ALA A 19 14.48 -11.71 12.52
N ARG A 20 13.66 -12.06 11.53
CA ARG A 20 12.40 -12.78 11.73
C ARG A 20 12.62 -14.16 12.35
N LYS A 21 13.61 -14.91 11.88
CA LYS A 21 13.93 -16.26 12.41
C LYS A 21 14.40 -16.22 13.87
N ASN A 22 15.20 -15.22 14.23
CA ASN A 22 15.82 -15.10 15.56
C ASN A 22 15.14 -14.08 16.48
N ARG A 23 14.01 -13.50 16.06
CA ARG A 23 13.18 -12.55 16.83
C ARG A 23 13.94 -11.31 17.32
N TYR A 24 14.71 -10.69 16.45
CA TYR A 24 15.32 -9.38 16.69
C TYR A 24 14.90 -8.37 15.64
N GLU A 25 15.16 -7.09 15.87
CA GLU A 25 14.86 -6.01 14.92
C GLU A 25 16.11 -5.56 14.16
N VAL A 26 15.91 -5.11 12.92
CA VAL A 26 16.98 -4.58 12.06
C VAL A 26 16.68 -3.13 11.75
N ASP A 27 17.62 -2.26 12.08
CA ASP A 27 17.60 -0.85 11.68
C ASP A 27 18.26 -0.70 10.30
N ALA A 28 17.44 -0.34 9.31
CA ALA A 28 17.87 -0.18 7.92
C ALA A 28 18.92 0.94 7.75
N ASN A 29 18.84 2.01 8.53
CA ASN A 29 19.80 3.12 8.45
C ASN A 29 21.17 2.68 8.97
N ARG A 30 21.20 1.90 10.06
CA ARG A 30 22.45 1.37 10.62
C ARG A 30 23.10 0.34 9.70
N GLU A 31 22.28 -0.48 9.03
CA GLU A 31 22.76 -1.42 8.01
C GLU A 31 23.37 -0.67 6.82
N LEU A 32 22.72 0.38 6.33
CA LEU A 32 23.23 1.20 5.23
C LEU A 32 24.57 1.87 5.57
N ILE A 33 24.67 2.46 6.77
CA ILE A 33 25.92 3.07 7.26
C ILE A 33 27.02 2.01 7.39
N GLY A 34 26.71 0.83 7.95
CA GLY A 34 27.65 -0.27 8.07
C GLY A 34 28.17 -0.76 6.71
N LEU A 35 27.27 -0.95 5.75
CA LEU A 35 27.60 -1.35 4.38
C LEU A 35 28.44 -0.27 3.67
N GLY A 36 28.11 1.01 3.87
CA GLY A 36 28.87 2.13 3.35
C GLY A 36 30.30 2.17 3.89
N ALA A 37 30.45 2.05 5.22
CA ALA A 37 31.77 2.01 5.86
C ALA A 37 32.60 0.80 5.39
N ALA A 38 31.97 -0.37 5.23
CA ALA A 38 32.64 -1.56 4.69
C ALA A 38 33.11 -1.35 3.24
N ASN A 39 32.32 -0.68 2.40
CA ASN A 39 32.68 -0.38 1.02
C ASN A 39 33.76 0.71 0.91
N VAL A 40 33.79 1.71 1.80
CA VAL A 40 34.90 2.67 1.88
C VAL A 40 36.19 1.93 2.24
N GLY A 41 36.13 1.05 3.25
CA GLY A 41 37.25 0.18 3.60
C GLY A 41 37.71 -0.65 2.40
N ALA A 42 36.81 -1.37 1.74
CA ALA A 42 37.13 -2.17 0.56
C ALA A 42 37.79 -1.32 -0.54
N GLY A 43 37.25 -0.14 -0.87
CA GLY A 43 37.79 0.75 -1.89
C GLY A 43 39.21 1.25 -1.58
N LEU A 44 39.52 1.56 -0.31
CA LEU A 44 40.86 2.00 0.11
C LEU A 44 41.94 0.90 -0.08
N PHE A 45 41.55 -0.37 -0.03
CA PHE A 45 42.44 -1.52 -0.22
C PHE A 45 42.33 -2.14 -1.62
N GLY A 46 41.68 -1.48 -2.58
CA GLY A 46 41.52 -1.98 -3.96
C GLY A 46 40.57 -3.18 -4.09
N GLY A 47 39.67 -3.37 -3.12
CA GLY A 47 38.68 -4.45 -3.11
C GLY A 47 37.45 -4.16 -3.96
N TYR A 48 36.75 -5.23 -4.36
CA TYR A 48 35.44 -5.15 -5.00
C TYR A 48 34.36 -4.67 -4.01
N PRO A 49 33.25 -4.09 -4.51
CA PRO A 49 32.11 -3.73 -3.67
C PRO A 49 31.63 -4.93 -2.84
N VAL A 50 31.44 -4.71 -1.55
CA VAL A 50 30.99 -5.73 -0.60
C VAL A 50 29.49 -5.62 -0.37
N THR A 51 28.83 -6.77 -0.31
CA THR A 51 27.38 -6.90 -0.03
C THR A 51 27.14 -7.97 1.05
N GLY A 52 25.91 -8.05 1.55
CA GLY A 52 25.47 -9.17 2.38
C GLY A 52 25.41 -10.46 1.55
N GLY A 53 25.98 -11.56 2.06
CA GLY A 53 25.96 -12.84 1.34
C GLY A 53 25.02 -13.85 1.98
N PHE A 54 23.92 -14.20 1.30
CA PHE A 54 22.89 -15.11 1.82
C PHE A 54 23.48 -16.45 2.29
N SER A 55 24.25 -17.10 1.42
CA SER A 55 24.86 -18.41 1.72
C SER A 55 25.83 -18.38 2.90
N ARG A 56 26.65 -17.32 3.02
CA ARG A 56 27.60 -17.17 4.12
C ARG A 56 26.89 -16.91 5.46
N THR A 57 25.88 -16.06 5.45
CA THR A 57 25.07 -15.78 6.64
C THR A 57 24.27 -17.01 7.08
N ALA A 58 23.73 -17.78 6.14
CA ALA A 58 23.00 -19.02 6.43
C ALA A 58 23.90 -20.06 7.10
N VAL A 59 25.07 -20.35 6.51
CA VAL A 59 26.02 -21.30 7.10
C VAL A 59 26.49 -20.83 8.48
N ASN A 60 26.78 -19.53 8.64
CA ASN A 60 27.22 -18.99 9.93
C ASN A 60 26.12 -19.09 11.01
N ALA A 61 24.87 -18.84 10.64
CA ALA A 61 23.73 -18.98 11.54
C ALA A 61 23.43 -20.46 11.89
N GLU A 62 23.54 -21.39 10.92
CA GLU A 62 23.40 -22.83 11.14
C GLU A 62 24.52 -23.39 12.02
N ALA A 63 25.73 -22.85 11.90
CA ALA A 63 26.85 -23.14 12.80
C ALA A 63 26.68 -22.57 14.22
N GLY A 64 25.58 -21.86 14.49
CA GLY A 64 25.24 -21.35 15.82
C GLY A 64 25.90 -20.01 16.18
N ALA A 65 26.40 -19.25 15.20
CA ALA A 65 26.97 -17.93 15.46
C ALA A 65 25.92 -16.95 15.98
N ARG A 66 26.19 -16.32 17.13
CA ARG A 66 25.28 -15.36 17.79
C ARG A 66 25.86 -13.94 17.92
N THR A 67 27.15 -13.76 17.66
CA THR A 67 27.83 -12.48 17.85
C THR A 67 28.63 -12.09 16.61
N LYS A 68 28.91 -10.78 16.48
CA LYS A 68 29.74 -10.24 15.39
C LYS A 68 31.18 -10.77 15.41
N LEU A 69 31.61 -11.39 16.51
CA LEU A 69 32.92 -12.04 16.63
C LEU A 69 33.10 -13.14 15.58
N ALA A 70 32.03 -13.85 15.20
CA ALA A 70 32.09 -14.85 14.14
C ALA A 70 32.57 -14.29 12.79
N ALA A 71 32.19 -13.05 12.46
CA ALA A 71 32.66 -12.38 11.24
C ALA A 71 34.16 -12.03 11.32
N LEU A 72 34.65 -11.63 12.50
CA LEU A 72 36.07 -11.35 12.71
C LEU A 72 36.92 -12.63 12.64
N ILE A 73 36.45 -13.72 13.25
CA ILE A 73 37.10 -15.04 13.14
C ILE A 73 37.14 -15.49 11.67
N THR A 74 36.03 -15.33 10.95
CA THR A 74 35.96 -15.65 9.52
C THR A 74 36.99 -14.84 8.72
N ALA A 75 37.09 -13.53 8.98
CA ALA A 75 38.09 -12.68 8.33
C ALA A 75 39.51 -13.15 8.61
N ALA A 76 39.85 -13.47 9.86
CA ALA A 76 41.18 -13.97 10.24
C ALA A 76 41.52 -15.30 9.56
N VAL A 77 40.56 -16.23 9.48
CA VAL A 77 40.73 -17.52 8.79
C VAL A 77 40.93 -17.30 7.28
N VAL A 78 40.15 -16.41 6.66
CA VAL A 78 40.32 -16.09 5.23
C VAL A 78 41.71 -15.47 4.97
N THR A 79 42.17 -14.55 5.82
CA THR A 79 43.52 -13.98 5.72
C THR A 79 44.60 -15.05 5.86
N LEU A 80 44.48 -15.96 6.83
CA LEU A 80 45.42 -17.08 7.01
C LEU A 80 45.46 -17.97 5.76
N VAL A 81 44.29 -18.30 5.20
CA VAL A 81 44.19 -19.12 3.99
C VAL A 81 44.91 -18.44 2.82
N ILE A 82 44.67 -17.14 2.62
CA ILE A 82 45.29 -16.38 1.53
C ILE A 82 46.82 -16.30 1.69
N VAL A 83 47.33 -16.08 2.91
CA VAL A 83 48.77 -15.88 3.13
C VAL A 83 49.55 -17.20 3.16
N ALA A 84 48.98 -18.27 3.71
CA ALA A 84 49.71 -19.50 3.99
C ALA A 84 49.23 -20.73 3.22
N LEU A 85 47.93 -20.81 2.85
CA LEU A 85 47.35 -22.02 2.24
C LEU A 85 46.98 -21.86 0.76
N THR A 86 47.16 -20.69 0.15
CA THR A 86 46.89 -20.46 -1.28
C THR A 86 47.49 -21.53 -2.21
N PRO A 87 48.74 -22.02 -2.02
CA PRO A 87 49.32 -23.05 -2.88
C PRO A 87 48.54 -24.37 -2.91
N LEU A 88 47.78 -24.68 -1.86
CA LEU A 88 46.92 -25.88 -1.82
C LEU A 88 45.68 -25.76 -2.71
N PHE A 89 45.27 -24.53 -3.03
CA PHE A 89 44.05 -24.24 -3.77
C PHE A 89 44.30 -23.85 -5.24
N GLU A 90 45.56 -23.62 -5.64
CA GLU A 90 45.93 -23.22 -7.00
C GLU A 90 45.47 -24.21 -8.08
N GLN A 91 45.43 -25.50 -7.76
CA GLN A 91 45.07 -26.57 -8.70
C GLN A 91 43.59 -26.95 -8.67
N LEU A 92 42.73 -26.16 -8.01
CA LEU A 92 41.31 -26.47 -7.95
C LEU A 92 40.65 -26.36 -9.33
N PRO A 93 39.99 -27.42 -9.82
CA PRO A 93 39.25 -27.35 -11.08
C PRO A 93 38.12 -26.34 -11.01
N SER A 94 37.91 -25.57 -12.09
CA SER A 94 36.79 -24.63 -12.22
C SER A 94 35.42 -25.31 -12.07
N ALA A 95 35.34 -26.60 -12.45
CA ALA A 95 34.14 -27.42 -12.26
C ALA A 95 33.72 -27.53 -10.78
N THR A 96 34.68 -27.61 -9.85
CA THR A 96 34.40 -27.68 -8.41
C THR A 96 33.79 -26.38 -7.91
N LEU A 97 34.34 -25.23 -8.32
CA LEU A 97 33.81 -23.92 -7.98
C LEU A 97 32.41 -23.71 -8.58
N GLY A 98 32.22 -24.11 -9.84
CA GLY A 98 30.92 -24.08 -10.51
C GLY A 98 29.85 -24.92 -9.80
N ALA A 99 30.19 -26.14 -9.39
CA ALA A 99 29.29 -27.01 -8.64
C ALA A 99 28.86 -26.38 -7.31
N ILE A 100 29.78 -25.74 -6.58
CA ILE A 100 29.46 -25.02 -5.33
C ILE A 100 28.48 -23.87 -5.61
N VAL A 101 28.69 -23.09 -6.67
CA VAL A 101 27.78 -21.99 -7.06
C VAL A 101 26.40 -22.52 -7.44
N VAL A 102 26.32 -23.57 -8.26
CA VAL A 102 25.04 -24.17 -8.68
C VAL A 102 24.26 -24.69 -7.47
N VAL A 103 24.91 -25.40 -6.55
CA VAL A 103 24.26 -25.90 -5.33
C VAL A 103 23.79 -24.76 -4.43
N ALA A 104 24.56 -23.68 -4.32
CA ALA A 104 24.17 -22.51 -3.53
C ALA A 104 22.93 -21.81 -4.12
N VAL A 105 22.90 -21.61 -5.45
CA VAL A 105 21.80 -20.93 -6.14
C VAL A 105 20.54 -21.80 -6.20
N ALA A 106 20.67 -23.12 -6.37
CA ALA A 106 19.53 -24.03 -6.41
C ALA A 106 18.67 -23.94 -5.13
N LYS A 107 19.28 -23.66 -3.97
CA LYS A 107 18.58 -23.46 -2.70
C LYS A 107 17.80 -22.14 -2.59
N LEU A 108 18.03 -21.19 -3.49
CA LEU A 108 17.31 -19.90 -3.51
C LEU A 108 15.95 -20.01 -4.23
N PHE A 109 15.73 -21.05 -5.04
CA PHE A 109 14.47 -21.27 -5.73
C PHE A 109 13.42 -21.87 -4.80
N ASP A 110 12.51 -21.04 -4.30
CA ASP A 110 11.36 -21.47 -3.50
C ASP A 110 10.11 -21.67 -4.38
N LEU A 111 9.96 -22.88 -4.91
CA LEU A 111 8.80 -23.24 -5.74
C LEU A 111 7.48 -23.25 -4.95
N ALA A 112 7.54 -23.49 -3.65
CA ALA A 112 6.35 -23.50 -2.80
C ALA A 112 5.79 -22.08 -2.63
N GLU A 113 6.68 -21.10 -2.41
CA GLU A 113 6.31 -19.69 -2.32
C GLU A 113 5.73 -19.17 -3.65
N ILE A 114 6.35 -19.52 -4.78
CA ILE A 114 5.81 -19.16 -6.11
C ILE A 114 4.40 -19.72 -6.31
N SER A 115 4.17 -20.98 -5.92
CA SER A 115 2.84 -21.61 -5.97
C SER A 115 1.84 -20.92 -5.03
N HIS A 116 2.29 -20.54 -3.83
CA HIS A 116 1.47 -19.85 -2.84
C HIS A 116 1.01 -18.48 -3.36
N ILE A 117 1.92 -17.65 -3.85
CA ILE A 117 1.61 -16.32 -4.43
C ILE A 117 0.59 -16.45 -5.56
N ARG A 118 0.77 -17.45 -6.45
CA ARG A 118 -0.17 -17.70 -7.56
C ARG A 118 -1.58 -18.05 -7.08
N LYS A 119 -1.71 -18.82 -6.00
CA LYS A 119 -3.01 -19.18 -5.42
C LYS A 119 -3.68 -18.00 -4.71
N LEU A 120 -2.90 -17.11 -4.11
CA LEU A 120 -3.42 -15.95 -3.39
C LEU A 120 -3.86 -14.82 -4.33
N LYS A 121 -2.98 -14.38 -5.23
CA LYS A 121 -3.25 -13.24 -6.10
C LYS A 121 -2.49 -13.35 -7.42
N THR A 122 -3.22 -13.57 -8.50
CA THR A 122 -2.68 -13.69 -9.87
C THR A 122 -1.88 -12.47 -10.31
N ALA A 123 -2.30 -11.27 -9.90
CA ALA A 123 -1.59 -10.04 -10.22
C ALA A 123 -0.20 -9.96 -9.57
N ASP A 124 -0.03 -10.47 -8.34
CA ASP A 124 1.26 -10.47 -7.67
C ASP A 124 2.20 -11.52 -8.29
N PHE A 125 1.63 -12.66 -8.72
CA PHE A 125 2.35 -13.65 -9.53
C PHE A 125 2.80 -13.08 -10.88
N ALA A 126 1.96 -12.29 -11.55
CA ALA A 126 2.34 -11.63 -12.81
C ALA A 126 3.52 -10.67 -12.61
N THR A 127 3.52 -9.88 -11.53
CA THR A 127 4.66 -9.00 -11.18
C THR A 127 5.95 -9.81 -10.93
N LEU A 128 5.86 -10.96 -10.27
CA LEU A 128 6.99 -11.86 -10.06
C LEU A 128 7.55 -12.39 -11.39
N VAL A 129 6.68 -12.85 -12.30
CA VAL A 129 7.08 -13.35 -13.62
C VAL A 129 7.72 -12.24 -14.46
N VAL A 130 7.15 -11.03 -14.44
CA VAL A 130 7.74 -9.86 -15.12
C VAL A 130 9.13 -9.56 -14.58
N ALA A 131 9.30 -9.53 -13.25
CA ALA A 131 10.61 -9.30 -12.65
C ALA A 131 11.63 -10.37 -13.04
N PHE A 132 11.25 -11.65 -12.98
CA PHE A 132 12.11 -12.76 -13.35
C PHE A 132 12.55 -12.69 -14.82
N LEU A 133 11.59 -12.52 -15.74
CA LEU A 133 11.88 -12.46 -17.18
C LEU A 133 12.66 -11.20 -17.56
N ALA A 134 12.36 -10.06 -16.93
CA ALA A 134 13.10 -8.82 -17.18
C ALA A 134 14.56 -8.93 -16.72
N THR A 135 14.81 -9.49 -15.54
CA THR A 135 16.18 -9.74 -15.06
C THR A 135 16.92 -10.76 -15.92
N LEU A 136 16.24 -11.80 -16.39
CA LEU A 136 16.84 -12.82 -17.27
C LEU A 136 17.22 -12.26 -18.64
N ALA A 137 16.37 -11.41 -19.23
CA ALA A 137 16.57 -10.86 -20.58
C ALA A 137 17.51 -9.65 -20.63
N PHE A 138 17.41 -8.75 -19.64
CA PHE A 138 18.09 -7.45 -19.66
C PHE A 138 19.17 -7.29 -18.58
N GLY A 139 19.41 -8.34 -17.80
CA GLY A 139 20.33 -8.31 -16.67
C GLY A 139 19.72 -7.72 -15.41
N VAL A 140 20.46 -7.80 -14.30
CA VAL A 140 19.97 -7.43 -12.96
C VAL A 140 19.64 -5.94 -12.85
N GLU A 141 20.49 -5.07 -13.42
CA GLU A 141 20.31 -3.61 -13.36
C GLU A 141 18.99 -3.15 -13.98
N LEU A 142 18.77 -3.47 -15.27
CA LEU A 142 17.55 -3.09 -15.97
C LEU A 142 16.33 -3.90 -15.49
N GLY A 143 16.52 -5.19 -15.16
CA GLY A 143 15.45 -6.04 -14.66
C GLY A 143 14.80 -5.51 -13.38
N ILE A 144 15.61 -5.05 -12.42
CA ILE A 144 15.10 -4.41 -11.19
C ILE A 144 14.33 -3.13 -11.52
N GLY A 145 14.86 -2.28 -12.41
CA GLY A 145 14.17 -1.05 -12.82
C GLY A 145 12.80 -1.32 -13.44
N ILE A 146 12.73 -2.31 -14.34
CA ILE A 146 11.48 -2.75 -14.97
C ILE A 146 10.51 -3.30 -13.94
N ALA A 147 10.98 -4.13 -12.99
CA ALA A 147 10.15 -4.71 -11.95
C ALA A 147 9.53 -3.63 -11.03
N ILE A 148 10.32 -2.62 -10.63
CA ILE A 148 9.84 -1.50 -9.83
C ILE A 148 8.81 -0.69 -10.60
N ALA A 149 9.09 -0.35 -11.86
CA ALA A 149 8.16 0.39 -12.71
C ALA A 149 6.83 -0.38 -12.88
N ALA A 150 6.90 -1.68 -13.16
CA ALA A 150 5.72 -2.55 -13.26
C ALA A 150 4.93 -2.59 -11.95
N SER A 151 5.60 -2.66 -10.79
CA SER A 151 4.94 -2.62 -9.48
C SER A 151 4.22 -1.30 -9.24
N ILE A 152 4.83 -0.16 -9.60
CA ILE A 152 4.21 1.16 -9.48
C ILE A 152 2.98 1.24 -10.38
N VAL A 153 3.07 0.78 -11.63
CA VAL A 153 1.94 0.74 -12.57
C VAL A 153 0.80 -0.12 -12.02
N VAL A 154 1.09 -1.31 -11.49
CA VAL A 154 0.08 -2.19 -10.89
C VAL A 154 -0.62 -1.52 -9.70
N VAL A 155 0.13 -0.82 -8.84
CA VAL A 155 -0.45 -0.06 -7.72
C VAL A 155 -1.31 1.08 -8.23
N ALA A 156 -0.83 1.86 -9.19
CA ALA A 156 -1.58 2.96 -9.79
C ALA A 156 -2.89 2.48 -10.43
N VAL A 157 -2.87 1.40 -11.21
CA VAL A 157 -4.07 0.80 -11.82
C VAL A 157 -5.07 0.34 -10.76
N ARG A 158 -4.60 -0.27 -9.67
CA ARG A 158 -5.46 -0.67 -8.54
C ARG A 158 -6.09 0.54 -7.85
N MET A 159 -5.37 1.66 -7.76
CA MET A 159 -5.90 2.91 -7.21
C MET A 159 -6.93 3.55 -8.13
N MET A 160 -6.74 3.49 -9.46
CA MET A 160 -7.64 4.05 -10.47
C MET A 160 -8.93 3.23 -10.66
N THR A 161 -8.91 1.93 -10.36
CA THR A 161 -10.05 1.01 -10.46
C THR A 161 -10.35 0.32 -9.13
N PRO A 162 -10.66 1.10 -8.08
CA PRO A 162 -10.84 0.54 -6.75
C PRO A 162 -12.11 -0.30 -6.68
N HIS A 163 -12.13 -1.20 -5.68
CA HIS A 163 -13.31 -1.98 -5.37
C HIS A 163 -14.46 -1.06 -4.95
N THR A 164 -15.62 -1.27 -5.55
CA THR A 164 -16.89 -0.65 -5.15
C THR A 164 -17.89 -1.76 -4.87
N ALA A 165 -18.80 -1.51 -3.93
CA ALA A 165 -19.84 -2.46 -3.57
C ALA A 165 -21.20 -1.79 -3.66
N GLU A 166 -22.12 -2.38 -4.40
CA GLU A 166 -23.54 -2.04 -4.27
C GLU A 166 -24.07 -2.69 -2.99
N LEU A 167 -24.74 -1.92 -2.14
CA LEU A 167 -25.25 -2.40 -0.86
C LEU A 167 -26.77 -2.62 -0.91
N GLY A 168 -27.20 -3.71 -0.29
CA GLY A 168 -28.61 -4.01 0.00
C GLY A 168 -28.84 -4.10 1.50
N ARG A 169 -30.10 -3.92 1.90
CA ARG A 169 -30.55 -4.03 3.29
C ARG A 169 -30.75 -5.49 3.67
N LEU A 170 -30.21 -5.91 4.82
CA LEU A 170 -30.52 -7.23 5.36
C LEU A 170 -31.94 -7.27 5.97
N PRO A 171 -32.60 -8.44 6.01
CA PRO A 171 -33.96 -8.56 6.52
C PRO A 171 -34.05 -8.15 8.00
N GLY A 172 -35.05 -7.34 8.33
CA GLY A 172 -35.39 -7.02 9.72
C GLY A 172 -34.45 -6.06 10.45
N GLY A 173 -33.57 -5.33 9.76
CA GLY A 173 -32.62 -4.43 10.42
C GLY A 173 -32.13 -3.22 9.61
N SER A 174 -31.20 -2.48 10.21
CA SER A 174 -30.55 -1.29 9.66
C SER A 174 -29.17 -1.57 9.04
N LEU A 175 -28.83 -2.85 8.84
CA LEU A 175 -27.52 -3.26 8.33
C LEU A 175 -27.52 -3.40 6.81
N TYR A 176 -26.52 -2.79 6.17
CA TYR A 176 -26.32 -2.82 4.72
C TYR A 176 -25.07 -3.63 4.36
N ARG A 177 -25.19 -4.50 3.36
CA ARG A 177 -24.14 -5.42 2.92
C ARG A 177 -24.11 -5.55 1.40
N ASN A 178 -22.94 -5.93 0.88
CA ASN A 178 -22.73 -6.13 -0.54
C ASN A 178 -23.70 -7.20 -1.08
N VAL A 179 -24.51 -6.84 -2.06
CA VAL A 179 -25.54 -7.71 -2.66
C VAL A 179 -24.97 -8.95 -3.34
N ASP A 180 -23.79 -8.85 -3.95
CA ASP A 180 -23.10 -9.96 -4.63
C ASP A 180 -22.55 -10.99 -3.64
N ARG A 181 -22.29 -10.59 -2.39
CA ARG A 181 -21.70 -11.46 -1.35
C ARG A 181 -22.71 -11.97 -0.33
N PHE A 182 -23.82 -11.26 -0.14
CA PHE A 182 -24.84 -11.60 0.84
C PHE A 182 -26.19 -11.78 0.13
N PRO A 183 -26.61 -13.02 -0.19
CA PRO A 183 -27.83 -13.29 -0.93
C PRO A 183 -29.12 -12.79 -0.26
N GLN A 184 -29.08 -12.53 1.05
CA GLN A 184 -30.19 -11.99 1.83
C GLN A 184 -30.28 -10.46 1.76
N ALA A 185 -29.29 -9.77 1.19
CA ALA A 185 -29.28 -8.32 1.09
C ALA A 185 -30.17 -7.88 -0.08
N GLU A 186 -31.26 -7.20 0.23
CA GLU A 186 -32.25 -6.75 -0.74
C GLU A 186 -32.02 -5.28 -1.12
N ARG A 187 -32.12 -4.97 -2.41
CA ARG A 187 -32.06 -3.59 -2.91
C ARG A 187 -33.22 -2.77 -2.34
N VAL A 188 -32.97 -1.53 -1.98
CA VAL A 188 -34.01 -0.62 -1.48
C VAL A 188 -34.72 0.02 -2.68
N PRO A 189 -36.05 -0.10 -2.81
CA PRO A 189 -36.77 0.52 -3.93
C PRO A 189 -36.54 2.03 -4.00
N GLY A 190 -36.21 2.53 -5.20
CA GLY A 190 -35.98 3.95 -5.45
C GLY A 190 -34.68 4.53 -4.89
N VAL A 191 -33.81 3.72 -4.26
CA VAL A 191 -32.52 4.16 -3.70
C VAL A 191 -31.40 3.19 -4.07
N ALA A 192 -30.36 3.72 -4.69
CA ALA A 192 -29.15 2.96 -4.99
C ALA A 192 -28.05 3.30 -3.97
N ILE A 193 -27.44 2.29 -3.36
CA ILE A 193 -26.42 2.48 -2.33
C ILE A 193 -25.09 1.96 -2.85
N ILE A 194 -24.09 2.82 -2.89
CA ILE A 194 -22.74 2.47 -3.33
C ILE A 194 -21.72 2.77 -2.24
N ARG A 195 -20.92 1.77 -1.88
CA ARG A 195 -19.77 1.94 -0.99
C ARG A 195 -18.48 2.04 -1.78
N PHE A 196 -17.67 3.05 -1.41
CA PHE A 196 -16.36 3.28 -1.99
C PHE A 196 -15.27 2.94 -0.96
N ASP A 197 -14.42 1.95 -1.28
CA ASP A 197 -13.51 1.32 -0.31
C ASP A 197 -12.08 1.93 -0.27
N VAL A 198 -11.87 3.11 -0.86
CA VAL A 198 -10.55 3.79 -0.89
C VAL A 198 -10.69 5.31 -0.73
N SER A 199 -9.58 6.00 -0.44
CA SER A 199 -9.53 7.47 -0.49
C SER A 199 -9.89 7.98 -1.89
N LEU A 200 -10.60 9.10 -1.94
CA LEU A 200 -10.99 9.75 -3.19
C LEU A 200 -9.88 10.68 -3.65
N SER A 201 -9.45 10.55 -4.89
CA SER A 201 -8.40 11.39 -5.46
C SER A 201 -8.63 11.63 -6.93
N TYR A 202 -7.83 12.53 -7.51
CA TYR A 202 -7.77 12.76 -8.95
C TYR A 202 -7.65 11.45 -9.77
N LEU A 203 -6.98 10.44 -9.21
CA LEU A 203 -6.77 9.16 -9.89
C LEU A 203 -8.06 8.34 -10.07
N ASN A 204 -9.06 8.50 -9.20
CA ASN A 204 -10.19 7.56 -9.13
C ASN A 204 -11.58 8.21 -9.03
N VAL A 205 -11.67 9.52 -8.85
CA VAL A 205 -12.97 10.20 -8.75
C VAL A 205 -13.79 10.06 -10.04
N GLU A 206 -13.13 10.06 -11.19
CA GLU A 206 -13.80 9.86 -12.48
C GLU A 206 -14.30 8.40 -12.63
N PHE A 207 -13.63 7.44 -11.98
CA PHE A 207 -14.15 6.08 -11.89
C PHE A 207 -15.40 6.01 -11.00
N LEU A 208 -15.43 6.75 -9.87
CA LEU A 208 -16.63 6.88 -9.04
C LEU A 208 -17.79 7.47 -9.86
N LYS A 209 -17.56 8.59 -10.55
CA LYS A 209 -18.57 9.26 -11.41
C LYS A 209 -19.20 8.29 -12.41
N ARG A 210 -18.37 7.58 -13.19
CA ARG A 210 -18.85 6.55 -14.13
C ARG A 210 -19.58 5.39 -13.47
N ARG A 211 -19.16 4.97 -12.26
CA ARG A 211 -19.82 3.87 -11.56
C ARG A 211 -21.18 4.28 -11.02
N VAL A 212 -21.29 5.52 -10.50
CA VAL A 212 -22.56 6.10 -10.08
C VAL A 212 -23.51 6.24 -11.26
N GLN A 213 -23.05 6.79 -12.39
CA GLN A 213 -23.88 6.90 -13.59
C GLN A 213 -24.39 5.53 -14.06
N ARG A 214 -23.50 4.51 -14.12
CA ARG A 214 -23.92 3.15 -14.46
C ARG A 214 -24.97 2.60 -13.50
N LEU A 215 -24.82 2.87 -12.20
CA LEU A 215 -25.79 2.43 -11.19
C LEU A 215 -27.14 3.13 -11.37
N VAL A 216 -27.14 4.41 -11.76
CA VAL A 216 -28.35 5.15 -12.13
C VAL A 216 -29.03 4.48 -13.33
N ASP A 217 -28.28 4.22 -14.40
CA ASP A 217 -28.79 3.59 -15.62
C ASP A 217 -29.35 2.17 -15.35
N GLU A 218 -28.69 1.40 -14.48
CA GLU A 218 -29.08 0.04 -14.07
C GLU A 218 -30.33 0.02 -13.16
N SER A 219 -30.56 1.07 -12.38
CA SER A 219 -31.68 1.15 -11.42
C SER A 219 -33.01 1.56 -12.08
N GLY A 220 -32.94 2.17 -13.26
CA GLY A 220 -34.12 2.57 -14.04
C GLY A 220 -34.81 3.84 -13.55
N PRO A 221 -35.96 4.20 -14.15
CA PRO A 221 -36.59 5.52 -14.00
C PRO A 221 -37.23 5.76 -12.63
N GLU A 222 -37.34 4.73 -11.78
CA GLU A 222 -37.91 4.85 -10.43
C GLU A 222 -36.87 5.30 -9.40
N LEU A 223 -35.59 5.42 -9.79
CA LEU A 223 -34.53 5.86 -8.90
C LEU A 223 -34.72 7.33 -8.52
N ARG A 224 -34.69 7.61 -7.21
CA ARG A 224 -34.85 8.97 -6.66
C ARG A 224 -33.60 9.47 -5.96
N ALA A 225 -32.78 8.56 -5.43
CA ALA A 225 -31.58 8.93 -4.69
C ALA A 225 -30.44 7.92 -4.86
N VAL A 226 -29.22 8.43 -4.79
CA VAL A 226 -28.00 7.65 -4.65
C VAL A 226 -27.40 7.94 -3.28
N VAL A 227 -27.07 6.90 -2.52
CA VAL A 227 -26.35 7.02 -1.25
C VAL A 227 -24.91 6.56 -1.46
N LEU A 228 -23.97 7.50 -1.32
CA LEU A 228 -22.54 7.21 -1.29
C LEU A 228 -22.11 6.92 0.15
N ASP A 229 -21.88 5.64 0.45
CA ASP A 229 -21.25 5.21 1.69
C ASP A 229 -19.74 5.47 1.63
N ALA A 230 -19.32 6.53 2.32
CA ALA A 230 -17.94 6.98 2.43
C ALA A 230 -17.20 6.38 3.63
N SER A 231 -17.72 5.32 4.27
CA SER A 231 -17.06 4.64 5.39
C SER A 231 -15.67 4.10 5.03
N GLY A 232 -15.41 3.76 3.76
CA GLY A 232 -14.10 3.35 3.25
C GLY A 232 -13.18 4.50 2.84
N VAL A 233 -13.70 5.72 2.71
CA VAL A 233 -12.95 6.91 2.30
C VAL A 233 -12.20 7.46 3.52
N ASN A 234 -10.87 7.46 3.45
CA ASN A 234 -10.01 7.96 4.54
C ASN A 234 -9.51 9.38 4.30
N ASP A 235 -9.46 9.80 3.04
CA ASP A 235 -8.96 11.09 2.61
C ASP A 235 -9.62 11.50 1.29
N ILE A 236 -9.63 12.80 0.99
CA ILE A 236 -10.14 13.36 -0.26
C ILE A 236 -9.26 14.54 -0.72
N ASP A 237 -8.83 14.52 -1.99
CA ASP A 237 -8.06 15.64 -2.57
C ASP A 237 -8.94 16.69 -3.26
N THR A 238 -8.36 17.84 -3.59
CA THR A 238 -9.08 18.98 -4.19
C THR A 238 -9.80 18.60 -5.48
N SER A 239 -9.14 17.89 -6.39
CA SER A 239 -9.74 17.49 -7.66
C SER A 239 -10.92 16.54 -7.45
N ALA A 240 -10.83 15.64 -6.47
CA ALA A 240 -11.94 14.76 -6.12
C ALA A 240 -13.13 15.52 -5.53
N VAL A 241 -12.89 16.58 -4.75
CA VAL A 241 -13.97 17.44 -4.25
C VAL A 241 -14.66 18.19 -5.38
N GLU A 242 -13.92 18.78 -6.31
CA GLU A 242 -14.48 19.47 -7.48
C GLU A 242 -15.34 18.53 -8.33
N THR A 243 -14.82 17.35 -8.68
CA THR A 243 -15.60 16.37 -9.45
C THR A 243 -16.79 15.81 -8.67
N LEU A 244 -16.72 15.71 -7.34
CA LEU A 244 -17.87 15.34 -6.51
C LEU A 244 -18.95 16.43 -6.53
N ALA A 245 -18.56 17.71 -6.49
CA ALA A 245 -19.48 18.84 -6.61
C ALA A 245 -20.19 18.88 -7.99
N GLU A 246 -19.44 18.57 -9.06
CA GLU A 246 -20.01 18.38 -10.40
C GLU A 246 -21.00 17.21 -10.43
N LEU A 247 -20.63 16.05 -9.86
CA LEU A 247 -21.51 14.88 -9.80
C LEU A 247 -22.81 15.17 -9.03
N ILE A 248 -22.75 15.94 -7.94
CA ILE A 248 -23.95 16.36 -7.20
C ILE A 248 -24.87 17.16 -8.13
N THR A 249 -24.32 18.16 -8.84
CA THR A 249 -25.06 19.00 -9.78
C THR A 249 -25.67 18.18 -10.92
N ASP A 250 -24.88 17.30 -11.54
CA ASP A 250 -25.30 16.44 -12.66
C ASP A 250 -26.47 15.52 -12.26
N LEU A 251 -26.48 15.01 -11.03
CA LEU A 251 -27.55 14.16 -10.51
C LEU A 251 -28.80 14.97 -10.14
N ASP A 252 -28.63 16.15 -9.52
CA ASP A 252 -29.73 17.05 -9.19
C ASP A 252 -30.48 17.51 -10.46
N GLU A 253 -29.77 17.78 -11.55
CA GLU A 253 -30.36 18.11 -12.86
C GLU A 253 -31.19 16.94 -13.45
N GLN A 254 -30.84 15.70 -13.11
CA GLN A 254 -31.60 14.50 -13.48
C GLN A 254 -32.76 14.20 -12.51
N GLY A 255 -32.95 15.01 -11.46
CA GLY A 255 -33.96 14.79 -10.43
C GLY A 255 -33.61 13.68 -9.44
N ILE A 256 -32.33 13.29 -9.35
CA ILE A 256 -31.81 12.25 -8.46
C ILE A 256 -30.95 12.91 -7.38
N THR A 257 -31.26 12.70 -6.10
CA THR A 257 -30.46 13.31 -5.02
C THR A 257 -29.27 12.46 -4.62
N LEU A 258 -28.08 13.05 -4.51
CA LEU A 258 -26.91 12.39 -3.93
C LEU A 258 -26.84 12.63 -2.42
N HIS A 259 -26.80 11.56 -1.63
CA HIS A 259 -26.62 11.57 -0.20
C HIS A 259 -25.23 11.01 0.17
N LEU A 260 -24.53 11.69 1.07
CA LEU A 260 -23.24 11.25 1.60
C LEU A 260 -23.46 10.62 2.98
N ALA A 261 -23.03 9.37 3.17
CA ALA A 261 -23.15 8.67 4.44
C ALA A 261 -21.78 8.27 5.01
N SER A 262 -21.64 8.30 6.33
CA SER A 262 -20.49 7.75 7.07
C SER A 262 -19.12 8.33 6.66
N ALA A 263 -19.10 9.60 6.23
CA ALA A 263 -17.86 10.32 5.94
C ALA A 263 -17.08 10.62 7.23
N LYS A 264 -15.78 10.32 7.24
CA LYS A 264 -14.89 10.57 8.39
C LYS A 264 -14.62 12.06 8.58
N GLY A 265 -14.26 12.46 9.80
CA GLY A 265 -13.95 13.85 10.16
C GLY A 265 -13.00 14.56 9.17
N PRO A 266 -11.80 14.02 8.88
CA PRO A 266 -10.88 14.66 7.93
C PRO A 266 -11.48 14.88 6.53
N VAL A 267 -12.31 13.95 6.04
CA VAL A 267 -13.00 14.09 4.75
C VAL A 267 -14.05 15.20 4.81
N ARG A 268 -14.84 15.25 5.89
CA ARG A 268 -15.84 16.31 6.12
C ARG A 268 -15.19 17.69 6.22
N ASP A 269 -14.05 17.80 6.89
CA ASP A 269 -13.31 19.06 7.04
C ASP A 269 -12.88 19.64 5.69
N VAL A 270 -12.43 18.78 4.76
CA VAL A 270 -12.05 19.21 3.41
C VAL A 270 -13.30 19.63 2.62
N LEU A 271 -14.38 18.86 2.67
CA LEU A 271 -15.65 19.21 2.01
C LEU A 271 -16.24 20.53 2.54
N MET A 272 -16.10 20.81 3.83
CA MET A 272 -16.57 22.06 4.45
C MET A 272 -15.77 23.27 3.98
N ARG A 273 -14.45 23.13 3.83
CA ARG A 273 -13.58 24.21 3.32
C ARG A 273 -13.83 24.50 1.85
N ALA A 274 -14.20 23.49 1.08
CA ALA A 274 -14.45 23.60 -0.35
C ALA A 274 -15.87 24.09 -0.71
N GLY A 275 -16.80 24.16 0.25
CA GLY A 275 -18.19 24.54 0.00
C GLY A 275 -19.10 23.37 -0.39
N THR A 276 -18.54 22.21 -0.75
CA THR A 276 -19.29 21.02 -1.18
C THR A 276 -20.13 20.42 -0.04
N TYR A 277 -19.68 20.56 1.21
CA TYR A 277 -20.48 20.14 2.36
C TYR A 277 -21.78 20.96 2.46
N GLN A 278 -21.70 22.27 2.20
CA GLN A 278 -22.85 23.18 2.20
C GLN A 278 -23.76 22.94 0.99
N GLN A 279 -23.19 22.57 -0.16
CA GLN A 279 -23.95 22.14 -1.34
C GLN A 279 -24.78 20.87 -1.05
N LEU A 280 -24.20 19.90 -0.34
CA LEU A 280 -24.93 18.71 0.12
C LEU A 280 -25.99 19.07 1.19
N GLY A 281 -25.71 20.07 2.02
CA GLY A 281 -26.65 20.56 3.02
C GLY A 281 -27.07 19.48 4.01
N ASP A 282 -28.36 19.19 4.02
CA ASP A 282 -29.00 18.16 4.84
C ASP A 282 -28.73 16.72 4.33
N ARG A 283 -28.16 16.56 3.13
CA ARG A 283 -27.85 15.26 2.51
C ARG A 283 -26.57 14.60 3.03
N VAL A 284 -26.06 15.02 4.20
CA VAL A 284 -24.92 14.40 4.88
C VAL A 284 -25.38 13.66 6.13
N HIS A 285 -25.06 12.37 6.21
CA HIS A 285 -25.60 11.44 7.19
C HIS A 285 -24.50 10.68 7.93
N ASP A 286 -24.72 10.37 9.21
CA ASP A 286 -23.76 9.58 10.00
C ASP A 286 -23.75 8.11 9.55
N GLN A 287 -24.92 7.55 9.22
CA GLN A 287 -25.06 6.19 8.71
C GLN A 287 -25.88 6.11 7.42
N VAL A 288 -25.66 5.03 6.67
CA VAL A 288 -26.45 4.70 5.47
C VAL A 288 -27.94 4.57 5.78
N HIS A 289 -28.29 4.08 6.98
CA HIS A 289 -29.68 3.96 7.41
C HIS A 289 -30.39 5.32 7.49
N ASP A 290 -29.70 6.33 8.03
CA ASP A 290 -30.26 7.68 8.21
C ASP A 290 -30.50 8.36 6.85
N ALA A 291 -29.57 8.17 5.91
CA ALA A 291 -29.73 8.64 4.53
C ALA A 291 -30.98 8.05 3.87
N ILE A 292 -31.23 6.76 4.07
CA ILE A 292 -32.39 6.08 3.48
C ILE A 292 -33.69 6.52 4.16
N ALA A 293 -33.67 6.72 5.48
CA ALA A 293 -34.82 7.26 6.21
C ALA A 293 -35.19 8.65 5.69
N ALA A 294 -34.19 9.53 5.49
CA ALA A 294 -34.38 10.87 4.93
C ALA A 294 -34.97 10.86 3.51
N VAL A 295 -34.55 9.92 2.66
CA VAL A 295 -35.14 9.77 1.32
C VAL A 295 -36.58 9.27 1.38
N ALA A 296 -36.89 8.35 2.31
CA ALA A 296 -38.22 7.76 2.44
C ALA A 296 -39.28 8.76 2.96
N THR A 297 -38.91 9.67 3.86
CA THR A 297 -39.82 10.68 4.43
C THR A 297 -40.03 11.88 3.51
N GLY A 298 -39.23 12.04 2.45
CA GLY A 298 -39.17 13.28 1.68
C GLY A 298 -38.75 14.50 2.52
N GLN A 299 -38.30 14.25 3.75
CA GLN A 299 -37.85 15.22 4.73
C GLN A 299 -36.46 14.81 5.18
N VAL A 300 -35.51 15.64 4.84
CA VAL A 300 -34.14 15.51 5.31
C VAL A 300 -34.07 15.96 6.77
N ASP A 301 -33.35 15.20 7.60
CA ASP A 301 -33.36 15.33 9.07
C ASP A 301 -32.72 16.67 9.53
N PRO A 302 -33.43 17.51 10.32
CA PRO A 302 -32.89 18.76 10.88
C PRO A 302 -31.72 18.60 11.86
N HIS A 303 -31.34 17.37 12.24
CA HIS A 303 -30.24 17.14 13.19
C HIS A 303 -28.83 17.11 12.56
N ALA A 304 -28.66 17.64 11.35
CA ALA A 304 -27.34 17.94 10.78
C ALA A 304 -26.54 18.86 11.73
N ILE A 305 -25.62 18.24 12.46
CA ILE A 305 -24.84 18.83 13.55
C ILE A 305 -24.08 20.08 13.07
N THR A 306 -24.27 21.17 13.82
CA THR A 306 -23.55 22.43 13.69
C THR A 306 -22.02 22.19 13.76
N PRO A 307 -21.20 22.79 12.88
CA PRO A 307 -19.76 22.59 12.91
C PRO A 307 -19.19 23.03 14.27
N PRO A 308 -18.17 22.33 14.82
CA PRO A 308 -17.43 22.86 15.95
C PRO A 308 -16.81 24.19 15.52
N GLY A 309 -17.10 25.24 16.29
CA GLY A 309 -16.71 26.61 15.96
C GLY A 309 -15.24 26.70 15.58
N VAL A 310 -14.97 27.27 14.41
CA VAL A 310 -13.66 27.80 14.05
C VAL A 310 -13.29 28.80 15.15
N PRO A 311 -12.13 28.66 15.83
CA PRO A 311 -11.69 29.67 16.78
C PRO A 311 -11.46 30.98 16.03
N THR A 312 -12.37 31.94 16.23
CA THR A 312 -12.23 33.31 15.78
C THR A 312 -11.04 33.94 16.51
N GLU A 313 -10.10 34.45 15.71
CA GLU A 313 -9.14 35.52 16.01
C GLU A 313 -8.51 35.58 17.42
N ILE A 314 -7.22 35.25 17.46
CA ILE A 314 -6.31 35.63 18.55
C ILE A 314 -6.13 37.14 18.51
N GLY A 315 -6.95 37.87 19.27
CA GLY A 315 -6.71 39.26 19.66
C GLY A 315 -5.56 39.35 20.69
N PRO A 316 -4.76 40.43 20.67
CA PRO A 316 -3.46 40.45 21.30
C PRO A 316 -3.55 40.68 22.81
N ASN A 317 -2.50 40.20 23.50
CA ASN A 317 -2.00 40.70 24.78
C ASN A 317 -2.44 39.94 26.05
N ALA A 318 -1.57 39.00 26.49
CA ALA A 318 -1.29 38.79 27.91
C ALA A 318 0.05 38.05 28.07
N ARG A 319 1.13 38.78 28.40
CA ARG A 319 2.26 38.20 29.17
C ARG A 319 1.77 37.99 30.61
N PRO A 320 2.23 36.93 31.30
CA PRO A 320 3.14 37.18 32.41
C PRO A 320 4.25 36.10 32.52
N GLU A 321 5.49 36.56 32.69
CA GLU A 321 6.30 36.38 33.90
C GLU A 321 7.15 35.11 33.93
N SER A 322 8.46 35.38 33.88
CA SER A 322 9.55 34.51 34.29
C SER A 322 9.38 33.94 35.69
N ARG A 323 9.75 32.67 35.89
CA ARG A 323 10.40 32.21 37.12
C ARG A 323 11.24 30.95 36.85
N SER A 324 12.52 31.10 37.19
CA SER A 324 13.56 30.10 37.54
C SER A 324 13.73 28.87 36.65
#